data_AF-A0A315Y7Y6-F1
#
_entry.id   AF-A0A315Y7Y6-F1
#
_cell.length_a   1.000
_cell.length_b   1.000
_cell.length_c   1.000
_cell.angle_alpha   90.00
_cell.angle_beta   90.00
_cell.angle_gamma   90.00
#
_symmetry.space_group_name_H-M   'P 1'
#
loop_
_entity.id
_entity.type
_entity.pdbx_description
1 polymer ?
#
loop_
_entity_poly.entity_id
_entity_poly.type
_entity_poly.pdbx_seq_one_letter_code
_entity_poly.pdbx_strand_id
1 'polypeptide(L)'
;MGNYKYMTLEDNHNHFCIYCGAKLDPGQHFCSQCGKEVYHDPEPQRVHMPSKYEEEVDKIEQEYELKQRRATELVEKLFDPSHMSYQKFTATIRKSNGMFDNQLTVARKMIELDDGENAIVEKEIENKIVTLNAFIDKMEDLINELVIQLSSNKEDDDDINALFKDMDDLIDSVKDY
;
A
#
# COMPACT_ATOMS: atom_id res chain seq x y z
N MET A 1 -37.13 23.71 -28.75
CA MET A 1 -36.64 24.07 -27.41
C MET A 1 -37.39 23.23 -26.39
N GLY A 2 -36.67 22.51 -25.53
CA GLY A 2 -37.23 21.66 -24.48
C GLY A 2 -36.33 20.46 -24.23
N ASN A 3 -35.17 20.71 -23.62
CA ASN A 3 -34.15 19.70 -23.30
C ASN A 3 -34.68 18.66 -22.32
N TYR A 4 -34.60 17.38 -22.67
CA TYR A 4 -34.67 16.29 -21.70
C TYR A 4 -33.32 16.22 -20.98
N LYS A 5 -33.27 16.74 -19.76
CA LYS A 5 -32.11 16.64 -18.88
C LYS A 5 -32.11 15.23 -18.29
N TYR A 6 -31.23 14.37 -18.79
CA TYR A 6 -30.93 13.07 -18.19
C TYR A 6 -30.45 13.31 -16.75
N MET A 7 -31.20 12.81 -15.75
CA MET A 7 -30.76 12.77 -14.35
C MET A 7 -29.84 11.55 -14.19
N THR A 8 -28.62 11.80 -13.73
CA THR A 8 -27.58 10.82 -13.47
C THR A 8 -27.92 9.98 -12.23
N LEU A 9 -27.57 8.69 -12.27
CA LEU A 9 -27.81 7.66 -11.25
C LEU A 9 -26.90 7.79 -10.00
N GLU A 10 -26.69 9.02 -9.49
CA GLU A 10 -25.87 9.26 -8.27
C GLU A 10 -26.62 9.90 -7.10
N ASP A 11 -27.93 10.19 -7.23
CA ASP A 11 -28.70 10.87 -6.18
C ASP A 11 -29.82 9.98 -5.58
N ASN A 12 -29.53 8.74 -5.21
CA ASN A 12 -30.49 7.90 -4.48
C ASN A 12 -30.09 7.65 -3.03
N HIS A 13 -29.81 8.72 -2.30
CA HIS A 13 -30.08 8.74 -0.87
C HIS A 13 -31.45 9.36 -0.68
N ASN A 14 -32.42 8.54 -0.27
CA ASN A 14 -33.79 8.92 0.02
C ASN A 14 -33.82 9.92 1.21
N HIS A 15 -33.44 11.17 0.96
CA HIS A 15 -33.24 12.26 1.93
C HIS A 15 -34.57 12.82 2.47
N PHE A 16 -35.69 12.13 2.26
CA PHE A 16 -37.00 12.60 2.67
C PHE A 16 -37.75 11.51 3.42
N CYS A 17 -38.41 11.90 4.51
CA CYS A 17 -39.24 11.02 5.30
C CYS A 17 -40.41 10.51 4.45
N ILE A 18 -40.48 9.20 4.26
CA ILE A 18 -41.55 8.54 3.50
C ILE A 18 -42.96 8.76 4.08
N TYR A 19 -43.05 9.19 5.34
CA TYR A 19 -44.32 9.39 6.03
C TYR A 19 -44.84 10.83 6.00
N CYS A 20 -43.97 11.83 5.90
CA CYS A 20 -44.38 13.24 5.96
C CYS A 20 -43.69 14.16 4.93
N GLY A 21 -42.74 13.64 4.15
CA GLY A 21 -42.00 14.40 3.15
C GLY A 21 -40.97 15.38 3.69
N ALA A 22 -40.71 15.40 5.01
CA ALA A 22 -39.67 16.25 5.59
C ALA A 22 -38.28 15.79 5.17
N LYS A 23 -37.38 16.73 4.88
CA LYS A 23 -35.96 16.43 4.63
C LYS A 23 -35.33 15.81 5.88
N LEU A 24 -34.55 14.74 5.69
CA LEU A 24 -33.79 14.04 6.71
C LEU A 24 -32.32 14.40 6.62
N ASP A 25 -31.66 14.50 7.77
CA ASP A 25 -30.21 14.62 7.85
C ASP A 25 -29.54 13.25 7.69
N PRO A 26 -28.29 13.19 7.18
CA PRO A 26 -27.55 11.93 7.05
C PRO A 26 -27.44 11.20 8.39
N GLY A 27 -27.75 9.90 8.42
CA GLY A 27 -27.67 9.07 9.63
C GLY A 27 -28.80 9.27 10.65
N GLN A 28 -29.84 10.06 10.34
CA GLN A 28 -30.96 10.31 11.23
C GLN A 28 -31.92 9.11 11.30
N HIS A 29 -32.01 8.41 12.43
CA HIS A 29 -32.89 7.23 12.58
C HIS A 29 -34.37 7.57 12.83
N PHE A 30 -34.70 8.79 13.25
CA PHE A 30 -36.07 9.24 13.52
C PHE A 30 -36.33 10.60 12.90
N CYS A 31 -37.45 10.76 12.19
CA CYS A 31 -37.84 12.05 11.61
C CYS A 31 -38.16 13.06 12.71
N SER A 32 -37.42 14.18 12.75
CA SER A 32 -37.61 15.26 13.74
C SER A 32 -38.93 16.02 13.57
N GLN A 33 -39.59 15.90 12.42
CA GLN A 33 -40.87 16.56 12.13
C GLN A 33 -42.09 15.73 12.51
N CYS A 34 -42.07 14.40 12.28
CA CYS A 34 -43.23 13.55 12.56
C CYS A 34 -43.01 12.47 13.62
N GLY A 35 -41.78 12.33 14.14
CA GLY A 35 -41.42 11.39 15.20
C GLY A 35 -41.35 9.92 14.78
N LYS A 36 -41.59 9.59 13.49
CA LYS A 36 -41.52 8.21 13.00
C LYS A 36 -40.08 7.79 12.72
N GLU A 37 -39.78 6.53 13.02
CA GLU A 37 -38.53 5.87 12.64
C GLU A 37 -38.42 5.81 11.12
N VAL A 38 -37.24 6.12 10.61
CA VAL A 38 -36.92 6.09 9.18
C VAL A 38 -35.86 5.01 8.99
N TYR A 39 -36.17 4.05 8.12
CA TYR A 39 -35.27 2.96 7.81
C TYR A 39 -34.26 3.46 6.78
N HIS A 40 -33.00 3.58 7.18
CA HIS A 40 -31.90 3.68 6.23
C HIS A 40 -31.54 2.26 5.88
N ASP A 41 -31.60 1.90 4.59
CA ASP A 41 -30.91 0.69 4.16
C ASP A 41 -29.45 0.83 4.62
N PRO A 42 -28.88 -0.16 5.34
CA PRO A 42 -27.44 -0.17 5.52
C PRO A 42 -26.85 -0.07 4.10
N GLU A 43 -25.87 0.83 3.91
CA GLU A 43 -25.19 0.95 2.63
C GLU A 43 -24.91 -0.46 2.10
N PRO A 44 -25.24 -0.75 0.83
CA PRO A 44 -24.98 -2.06 0.28
C PRO A 44 -23.50 -2.37 0.51
N GLN A 45 -23.23 -3.30 1.43
CA GLN A 45 -21.88 -3.79 1.65
C GLN A 45 -21.49 -4.41 0.31
N ARG A 46 -20.58 -3.74 -0.42
CA ARG A 46 -20.04 -4.29 -1.66
C ARG A 46 -19.50 -5.66 -1.30
N VAL A 47 -20.07 -6.69 -1.90
CA VAL A 47 -19.58 -8.06 -1.73
C VAL A 47 -18.15 -8.03 -2.25
N HIS A 48 -17.16 -8.10 -1.37
CA HIS A 48 -15.74 -8.04 -1.73
C HIS A 48 -15.44 -9.28 -2.57
N MET A 49 -15.44 -9.11 -3.89
CA MET A 49 -15.01 -10.15 -4.81
C MET A 49 -13.48 -10.13 -4.77
N PRO A 50 -12.80 -11.24 -4.46
CA PRO A 50 -11.35 -11.24 -4.35
C PRO A 50 -10.74 -10.72 -5.64
N SER A 51 -9.97 -9.64 -5.54
CA SER A 51 -9.29 -9.07 -6.71
C SER A 51 -8.19 -10.03 -7.17
N LYS A 52 -7.94 -10.08 -8.48
CA LYS A 52 -6.87 -10.93 -9.05
C LYS A 52 -5.48 -10.59 -8.52
N TYR A 53 -5.30 -9.40 -7.93
CA TYR A 53 -4.04 -8.91 -7.39
C TYR A 53 -3.84 -9.20 -5.90
N GLU A 54 -4.88 -9.60 -5.17
CA GLU A 54 -4.84 -9.76 -3.71
C GLU A 54 -3.80 -10.82 -3.30
N GLU A 55 -3.83 -12.00 -3.94
CA GLU A 55 -2.87 -13.08 -3.69
C GLU A 55 -1.43 -12.70 -4.09
N GLU A 56 -1.27 -11.91 -5.15
CA GLU A 56 0.04 -11.47 -5.62
C GLU A 56 0.68 -10.49 -4.62
N VAL A 57 -0.09 -9.52 -4.15
CA VAL A 57 0.36 -8.53 -3.16
C VAL A 57 0.71 -9.19 -1.82
N ASP A 58 -0.04 -10.20 -1.40
CA ASP A 58 0.29 -10.96 -0.17
C ASP A 58 1.58 -11.78 -0.31
N LYS A 59 1.85 -12.35 -1.50
CA LYS A 59 3.13 -13.03 -1.76
C LYS A 59 4.31 -12.06 -1.71
N ILE A 60 4.14 -10.88 -2.32
CA ILE A 60 5.15 -9.82 -2.32
C ILE A 60 5.45 -9.36 -0.89
N GLU A 61 4.44 -9.14 -0.05
CA GLU A 61 4.64 -8.80 1.37
C GLU A 61 5.47 -9.89 2.09
N GLN A 62 5.07 -11.15 1.96
CA GLN A 62 5.77 -12.26 2.60
C GLN A 62 7.22 -12.40 2.13
N GLU A 63 7.47 -12.27 0.82
CA GLU A 63 8.81 -12.35 0.26
C GLU A 63 9.69 -11.21 0.77
N TYR A 64 9.17 -9.98 0.74
CA TYR A 64 9.91 -8.81 1.20
C TYR A 64 10.25 -8.93 2.69
N GLU A 65 9.30 -9.33 3.55
CA GLU A 65 9.54 -9.54 4.99
C GLU A 65 10.65 -10.57 5.25
N LEU A 66 10.65 -11.69 4.51
CA LEU A 66 11.68 -12.71 4.63
C LEU A 66 13.07 -12.17 4.24
N LYS A 67 13.15 -11.41 3.13
CA LYS A 67 14.39 -10.81 2.66
C LYS A 67 14.88 -9.72 3.62
N GLN A 68 14.00 -8.83 4.08
CA GLN A 68 14.32 -7.80 5.06
C GLN A 68 14.88 -8.39 6.35
N ARG A 69 14.23 -9.43 6.89
CA ARG A 69 14.72 -10.15 8.08
C ARG A 69 16.09 -10.75 7.84
N ARG A 70 16.30 -11.38 6.68
CA ARG A 70 17.58 -11.98 6.32
C ARG A 70 18.70 -10.94 6.21
N ALA A 71 18.43 -9.80 5.58
CA ALA A 71 19.39 -8.70 5.48
C ALA A 71 19.78 -8.17 6.87
N THR A 72 18.81 -7.96 7.76
CA THR A 72 19.06 -7.54 9.14
C THR A 72 19.93 -8.55 9.90
N GLU A 73 19.62 -9.84 9.84
CA GLU A 73 20.40 -10.90 10.48
C GLU A 73 21.87 -10.94 9.97
N LEU A 74 22.08 -10.69 8.68
CA LEU A 74 23.42 -10.67 8.09
C LEU A 74 24.22 -9.45 8.58
N VAL A 75 23.60 -8.27 8.60
CA VAL A 75 24.22 -7.05 9.14
C VAL A 75 24.62 -7.24 10.60
N GLU A 76 23.75 -7.81 11.42
CA GLU A 76 24.03 -8.10 12.84
C GLU A 76 25.18 -9.10 13.06
N LYS A 77 25.39 -10.02 12.12
CA LYS A 77 26.48 -11.00 12.18
C LYS A 77 27.82 -10.45 11.68
N LEU A 78 27.77 -9.53 10.72
CA LEU A 78 28.94 -9.00 10.04
C LEU A 78 29.55 -7.79 10.73
N PHE A 79 28.72 -6.95 11.34
CA PHE A 79 29.16 -5.64 11.85
C PHE A 79 28.89 -5.50 13.34
N ASP A 80 29.85 -4.92 14.06
CA ASP A 80 29.67 -4.54 15.46
C ASP A 80 28.61 -3.41 15.56
N PRO A 81 27.63 -3.50 16.49
CA PRO A 81 26.60 -2.46 16.65
C PRO A 81 27.13 -1.05 16.95
N SER A 82 28.33 -0.94 17.52
CA SER A 82 29.02 0.33 17.77
C SER A 82 29.70 0.91 16.52
N HIS A 83 29.84 0.11 15.46
CA HIS A 83 30.43 0.54 14.21
C HIS A 83 29.47 1.45 13.42
N MET A 84 30.01 2.49 12.80
CA MET A 84 29.19 3.44 12.02
C MET A 84 28.50 2.77 10.82
N SER A 85 29.12 1.76 10.20
CA SER A 85 28.49 1.01 9.09
C SER A 85 27.23 0.26 9.54
N TYR A 86 27.22 -0.35 10.72
CA TYR A 86 26.03 -1.02 11.27
C TYR A 86 24.85 -0.05 11.39
N GLN A 87 25.09 1.14 11.94
CA GLN A 87 24.04 2.16 12.13
C GLN A 87 23.50 2.66 10.78
N LYS A 88 24.38 2.84 9.79
CA LYS A 88 23.96 3.21 8.43
C LYS A 88 23.11 2.11 7.79
N PHE A 89 23.59 0.87 7.81
CA PHE A 89 22.89 -0.26 7.17
C PHE A 89 21.52 -0.52 7.78
N THR A 90 21.42 -0.51 9.11
CA THR A 90 20.14 -0.67 9.80
C THR A 90 19.19 0.50 9.52
N ALA A 91 19.69 1.74 9.46
CA ALA A 91 18.88 2.89 9.11
C ALA A 91 18.32 2.80 7.68
N THR A 92 19.13 2.40 6.70
CA THR A 92 18.66 2.28 5.31
C THR A 92 17.69 1.12 5.13
N ILE A 93 17.93 -0.05 5.75
CA ILE A 93 16.97 -1.17 5.76
C ILE A 93 15.63 -0.72 6.36
N ARG A 94 15.66 0.00 7.50
CA ARG A 94 14.45 0.53 8.15
C ARG A 94 13.71 1.53 7.24
N LYS A 95 14.45 2.43 6.58
CA LYS A 95 13.88 3.41 5.64
C LYS A 95 13.19 2.70 4.46
N SER A 96 13.85 1.67 3.92
CA SER A 96 13.30 0.82 2.85
C SER A 96 12.00 0.14 3.30
N ASN A 97 11.99 -0.47 4.48
CA ASN A 97 10.80 -1.10 5.05
C ASN A 97 9.62 -0.13 5.17
N GLY A 98 9.86 1.06 5.74
CA GLY A 98 8.81 2.06 5.86
C GLY A 98 8.23 2.50 4.52
N MET A 99 9.05 2.55 3.46
CA MET A 99 8.56 2.89 2.11
C MET A 99 7.80 1.74 1.46
N PHE A 100 8.29 0.51 1.61
CA PHE A 100 7.59 -0.67 1.15
C PHE A 100 6.20 -0.78 1.80
N ASP A 101 6.11 -0.65 3.12
CA ASP A 101 4.84 -0.71 3.88
C ASP A 101 3.84 0.35 3.41
N ASN A 102 4.33 1.57 3.11
CA ASN A 102 3.50 2.64 2.59
C ASN A 102 2.95 2.29 1.19
N GLN A 103 3.81 1.85 0.28
CA GLN A 103 3.38 1.48 -1.08
C GLN A 103 2.45 0.27 -1.07
N LEU A 104 2.71 -0.70 -0.18
CA LEU A 104 1.85 -1.87 0.03
C LEU A 104 0.46 -1.47 0.52
N THR A 105 0.40 -0.54 1.48
CA THR A 105 -0.86 0.02 1.98
C THR A 105 -1.65 0.72 0.89
N VAL A 106 -0.97 1.48 0.02
CA VAL A 106 -1.61 2.16 -1.11
C VAL A 106 -2.14 1.13 -2.12
N ALA A 107 -1.34 0.12 -2.47
CA ALA A 107 -1.76 -0.94 -3.38
C ALA A 107 -2.99 -1.69 -2.85
N ARG A 108 -2.98 -2.09 -1.57
CA ARG A 108 -4.12 -2.76 -0.92
C ARG A 108 -5.40 -1.93 -0.96
N LYS A 109 -5.31 -0.62 -0.68
CA LYS A 109 -6.47 0.28 -0.76
C LYS A 109 -6.98 0.44 -2.18
N MET A 110 -6.10 0.52 -3.18
CA MET A 110 -6.52 0.58 -4.58
C MET A 110 -7.25 -0.71 -4.97
N ILE A 111 -6.73 -1.86 -4.54
CA ILE A 111 -7.34 -3.18 -4.77
C ILE A 111 -8.71 -3.31 -4.09
N GLU A 112 -8.84 -2.86 -2.84
CA GLU A 112 -10.10 -2.88 -2.08
C GLU A 112 -11.19 -2.01 -2.73
N LEU A 113 -10.78 -0.89 -3.33
CA LEU A 113 -11.70 0.07 -3.95
C LEU A 113 -11.96 -0.20 -5.44
N ASP A 114 -11.18 -1.09 -6.08
CA ASP A 114 -11.32 -1.43 -7.48
C ASP A 114 -12.58 -2.26 -7.72
N ASP A 115 -13.44 -1.79 -8.64
CA ASP A 115 -14.62 -2.51 -9.10
C ASP A 115 -14.36 -3.33 -10.38
N GLY A 116 -13.13 -3.29 -10.90
CA GLY A 116 -12.69 -4.04 -12.08
C GLY A 116 -13.12 -3.42 -13.41
N GLU A 117 -13.77 -2.25 -13.41
CA GLU A 117 -14.21 -1.57 -14.63
C GLU A 117 -13.26 -0.44 -15.05
N ASN A 118 -12.38 0.00 -14.14
CA ASN A 118 -11.51 1.15 -14.37
C ASN A 118 -10.08 0.74 -14.76
N ALA A 119 -9.81 0.72 -16.05
CA ALA A 119 -8.49 0.42 -16.61
C ALA A 119 -7.36 1.37 -16.13
N ILE A 120 -7.69 2.58 -15.66
CA ILE A 120 -6.69 3.49 -15.06
C ILE A 120 -6.30 2.98 -13.67
N VAL A 121 -7.28 2.61 -12.85
CA VAL A 121 -7.03 2.05 -11.51
C VAL A 121 -6.26 0.74 -11.61
N GLU A 122 -6.65 -0.13 -12.55
CA GLU A 122 -5.95 -1.38 -12.84
C GLU A 122 -4.46 -1.13 -13.16
N LYS A 123 -4.19 -0.18 -14.07
CA LYS A 123 -2.81 0.19 -14.42
C LYS A 123 -2.02 0.77 -13.23
N GLU A 124 -2.66 1.56 -12.37
CA GLU A 124 -2.00 2.09 -11.18
C GLU A 124 -1.68 0.98 -10.17
N ILE A 125 -2.56 -0.01 -9.99
CA ILE A 125 -2.28 -1.21 -9.18
C ILE A 125 -1.06 -1.95 -9.74
N GLU A 126 -0.99 -2.15 -11.06
CA GLU A 126 0.16 -2.79 -11.72
C GLU A 126 1.46 -2.00 -11.51
N ASN A 127 1.42 -0.67 -11.62
CA ASN A 127 2.58 0.18 -11.34
C ASN A 127 3.05 0.05 -9.88
N LYS A 128 2.12 -0.04 -8.93
CA LYS A 128 2.45 -0.27 -7.52
C LYS A 128 3.06 -1.65 -7.29
N ILE A 129 2.54 -2.70 -7.94
CA ILE A 129 3.12 -4.06 -7.89
C ILE A 129 4.56 -4.07 -8.44
N VAL A 130 4.81 -3.42 -9.58
CA VAL A 130 6.16 -3.26 -10.14
C VAL A 130 7.09 -2.57 -9.15
N THR A 131 6.59 -1.53 -8.47
CA THR A 131 7.36 -0.78 -7.46
C THR A 131 7.70 -1.68 -6.27
N LEU A 132 6.75 -2.46 -5.75
CA LEU A 132 6.98 -3.40 -4.65
C LEU A 132 8.00 -4.49 -5.02
N ASN A 133 7.94 -5.02 -6.24
CA ASN A 133 8.95 -5.97 -6.74
C ASN A 133 10.34 -5.34 -6.84
N ALA A 134 10.45 -4.06 -7.23
CA ALA A 134 11.75 -3.37 -7.24
C ALA A 134 12.39 -3.28 -5.84
N PHE A 135 11.58 -3.15 -4.78
CA PHE A 135 12.07 -3.23 -3.40
C PHE A 135 12.57 -4.63 -3.05
N ILE A 136 11.86 -5.69 -3.49
CA ILE A 136 12.28 -7.08 -3.31
C ILE A 136 13.64 -7.32 -3.99
N ASP A 137 13.79 -6.89 -5.23
CA ASP A 137 15.02 -7.07 -6.02
C ASP A 137 16.20 -6.37 -5.34
N LYS A 138 16.03 -5.11 -4.91
CA LYS A 138 17.09 -4.38 -4.20
C LYS A 138 17.45 -4.99 -2.85
N MET A 139 16.48 -5.59 -2.15
CA MET A 139 16.77 -6.31 -0.91
C MET A 139 17.54 -7.61 -1.18
N GLU A 140 17.24 -8.31 -2.29
CA GLU A 140 17.98 -9.50 -2.72
C GLU A 140 19.43 -9.16 -3.10
N ASP A 141 19.64 -8.10 -3.87
CA ASP A 141 20.98 -7.59 -4.21
C ASP A 141 21.80 -7.35 -2.93
N LEU A 142 21.21 -6.67 -1.94
CA LEU A 142 21.85 -6.42 -0.65
C LEU A 142 22.22 -7.71 0.09
N ILE A 143 21.29 -8.67 0.15
CA ILE A 143 21.54 -9.97 0.79
C ILE A 143 22.70 -10.68 0.10
N ASN A 144 22.72 -10.70 -1.23
CA ASN A 144 23.75 -11.37 -2.00
C ASN A 144 25.13 -10.78 -1.70
N GLU A 145 25.26 -9.45 -1.65
CA GLU A 145 26.55 -8.84 -1.31
C GLU A 145 26.97 -9.04 0.15
N LEU A 146 26.03 -9.00 1.10
CA LEU A 146 26.33 -9.34 2.49
C LEU A 146 26.80 -10.80 2.64
N VAL A 147 26.20 -11.73 1.89
CA VAL A 147 26.64 -13.14 1.86
C VAL A 147 28.04 -13.27 1.24
N ILE A 148 28.34 -12.51 0.18
CA ILE A 148 29.67 -12.49 -0.44
C ILE A 148 30.72 -11.95 0.55
N GLN A 149 30.43 -10.86 1.27
CA GLN A 149 31.33 -10.33 2.30
C GLN A 149 31.59 -11.35 3.41
N LEU A 150 30.54 -12.02 3.91
CA LEU A 150 30.66 -13.08 4.93
C LEU A 150 31.58 -14.22 4.47
N SER A 151 31.53 -14.56 3.18
CA SER A 151 32.31 -15.66 2.60
C SER A 151 33.75 -15.27 2.27
N SER A 152 34.00 -13.97 2.01
CA SER A 152 35.26 -13.50 1.43
C SER A 152 36.25 -12.93 2.44
N ASN A 153 35.85 -12.65 3.69
CA ASN A 153 36.66 -11.92 4.69
C ASN A 153 37.30 -10.63 4.13
N LYS A 154 36.69 -10.01 3.12
CA LYS A 154 37.17 -8.79 2.50
C LYS A 154 36.61 -7.61 3.30
N GLU A 155 37.50 -6.74 3.78
CA GLU A 155 37.16 -5.48 4.45
C GLU A 155 36.75 -4.36 3.46
N ASP A 156 36.46 -4.70 2.19
CA ASP A 156 36.12 -3.71 1.18
C ASP A 156 34.60 -3.47 1.18
N ASP A 157 34.18 -2.37 1.81
CA ASP A 157 32.79 -1.96 2.00
C ASP A 157 32.23 -1.19 0.79
N ASP A 158 33.03 -0.92 -0.25
CA ASP A 158 32.65 -0.03 -1.36
C ASP A 158 31.46 -0.59 -2.17
N ASP A 159 31.43 -1.89 -2.45
CA ASP A 159 30.34 -2.54 -3.20
C ASP A 159 29.01 -2.50 -2.42
N ILE A 160 29.07 -2.70 -1.10
CA ILE A 160 27.90 -2.60 -0.22
C ILE A 160 27.39 -1.16 -0.17
N ASN A 161 28.29 -0.18 -0.04
CA ASN A 161 27.91 1.23 -0.01
C ASN A 161 27.21 1.67 -1.31
N ALA A 162 27.62 1.13 -2.46
CA ALA A 162 26.95 1.37 -3.74
C ALA A 162 25.51 0.84 -3.74
N LEU A 163 25.27 -0.37 -3.24
CA LEU A 163 23.92 -0.92 -3.13
C LEU A 163 23.01 -0.14 -2.18
N PHE A 164 23.54 0.35 -1.07
CA PHE A 164 22.77 1.19 -0.16
C PHE A 164 22.38 2.52 -0.81
N LYS A 165 23.27 3.09 -1.63
CA LYS A 165 22.94 4.28 -2.42
C LYS A 165 21.84 3.99 -3.43
N ASP A 166 21.92 2.87 -4.15
CA ASP A 166 20.86 2.45 -5.07
C ASP A 166 19.51 2.29 -4.38
N MET A 167 19.50 1.73 -3.16
CA MET A 167 18.29 1.60 -2.36
C MET A 167 17.77 2.96 -1.87
N ASP A 168 18.66 3.90 -1.51
CA ASP A 168 18.29 5.27 -1.17
C ASP A 168 17.72 6.04 -2.38
N ASP A 169 18.31 5.88 -3.57
CA ASP A 169 17.83 6.47 -4.81
C ASP A 169 16.45 5.89 -5.19
N LEU A 170 16.25 4.57 -5.03
CA LEU A 170 14.93 3.94 -5.21
C LEU A 170 13.92 4.52 -4.22
N ILE A 171 14.25 4.56 -2.93
CA ILE A 171 13.39 5.14 -1.90
C ILE A 171 13.01 6.58 -2.25
N ASP A 172 13.99 7.38 -2.66
CA ASP A 172 13.77 8.79 -2.97
C ASP A 172 12.93 8.96 -4.24
N SER A 173 13.06 8.07 -5.24
CA SER A 173 12.22 8.08 -6.44
C SER A 173 10.75 7.75 -6.17
N VAL A 174 10.48 6.98 -5.11
CA VAL A 174 9.13 6.52 -4.75
C VAL A 174 8.46 7.46 -3.74
N LYS A 175 9.20 8.36 -3.09
CA LYS A 175 8.65 9.34 -2.12
C LYS A 175 7.62 10.30 -2.69
N ASP A 176 7.66 10.56 -3.99
CA ASP A 176 6.81 11.55 -4.65
C ASP A 176 5.48 10.96 -5.17
N TYR A 177 5.20 9.67 -4.92
CA TYR A 177 4.05 8.90 -5.42
C TYR A 177 3.26 8.16 -4.33
#